data_AF-A0A954UJ81-F1
#
_entry.id   AF-A0A954UJ81-F1
#
_cell.length_a   1.000
_cell.length_b   1.000
_cell.length_c   1.000
_cell.angle_alpha   90.00
_cell.angle_beta   90.00
_cell.angle_gamma   90.00
#
_symmetry.space_group_name_H-M   'P 1'
#
loop_
_entity.id
_entity.type
_entity.pdbx_description
1 polymer ?
#
loop_
_entity_poly.entity_id
_entity_poly.type
_entity_poly.pdbx_seq_one_letter_code
_entity_poly.pdbx_strand_id
1 'polypeptide(L)'
;MDWHITIHAHPGKEVPQSSTAVRQRELLRLELPSEWLTLPMSLSFDTVLARLEQLPRLYIEPDGSFIWIGPQGPDQWKFDGQLHDSTGGLMTIELKVSGTDPELDAILGCLDWPEKAYVFQLVREGIYLDHAQVRQLLASVD
;
A
#
# COMPACT_ATOMS: atom_id res chain seq x y z
N MET A 1 -15.89 2.21 -3.05
CA MET A 1 -15.02 3.24 -3.65
C MET A 1 -13.64 2.63 -3.68
N ASP A 2 -13.04 2.54 -4.87
CA ASP A 2 -11.87 1.69 -5.03
C ASP A 2 -10.60 2.53 -5.03
N TRP A 3 -9.63 2.14 -4.22
CA TRP A 3 -8.34 2.82 -4.10
C TRP A 3 -7.22 1.85 -4.43
N HIS A 4 -6.15 2.40 -5.00
CA HIS A 4 -4.90 1.67 -5.21
C HIS A 4 -3.82 2.48 -4.51
N ILE A 5 -3.33 1.93 -3.41
CA ILE A 5 -2.43 2.61 -2.49
C ILE A 5 -1.19 1.76 -2.21
N THR A 6 -0.10 2.43 -1.89
CA THR A 6 1.09 1.79 -1.32
C THR A 6 1.37 2.41 0.04
N ILE A 7 1.56 1.56 1.04
CA ILE A 7 1.93 1.95 2.39
C ILE A 7 3.45 1.91 2.50
N HIS A 8 4.03 3.01 2.98
CA HIS A 8 5.46 3.16 3.24
C HIS A 8 5.69 3.56 4.69
N ALA A 9 6.89 3.30 5.22
CA ALA A 9 7.29 3.81 6.53
C ALA A 9 7.25 5.35 6.56
N HIS A 10 6.76 5.95 7.65
CA HIS A 10 6.90 7.40 7.83
C HIS A 10 8.36 7.74 8.18
N PRO A 11 8.97 8.78 7.58
CA PRO A 11 10.39 9.13 7.79
C PRO A 11 10.75 9.63 9.20
N GLY A 12 9.79 9.67 10.14
CA GLY A 12 9.97 10.22 11.50
C GLY A 12 10.39 11.69 11.58
N LYS A 13 10.34 12.43 10.46
CA LYS A 13 10.76 13.83 10.34
C LYS A 13 9.64 14.65 9.69
N GLU A 14 9.71 15.96 9.83
CA GLU A 14 8.81 16.88 9.14
C GLU A 14 8.98 16.75 7.62
N VAL A 15 7.85 16.72 6.90
CA VAL A 15 7.81 16.59 5.45
C VAL A 15 7.06 17.80 4.89
N PRO A 16 7.62 18.52 3.91
CA PRO A 16 6.90 19.62 3.27
C PRO A 16 5.57 19.16 2.71
N GLN A 17 4.58 20.05 2.74
CA GLN A 17 3.21 19.75 2.31
C GLN A 17 2.75 20.73 1.24
N SER A 18 1.96 20.23 0.29
CA SER A 18 1.30 21.02 -0.75
C SER A 18 -0.18 20.64 -0.85
N SER A 19 -1.03 21.52 -1.39
CA SER A 19 -2.43 21.15 -1.67
C SER A 19 -2.50 20.40 -2.99
N THR A 20 -3.36 19.38 -3.05
CA THR A 20 -3.65 18.67 -4.29
C THR A 20 -5.13 18.24 -4.34
N ALA A 21 -5.70 18.27 -5.54
CA ALA A 21 -7.07 17.82 -5.76
C ALA A 21 -7.08 16.32 -6.13
N VAL A 22 -7.74 15.50 -5.32
CA VAL A 22 -7.96 14.07 -5.58
C VAL A 22 -9.46 13.79 -5.55
N ARG A 23 -10.03 13.34 -6.68
CA ARG A 23 -11.45 12.98 -6.81
C ARG A 23 -12.40 14.05 -6.23
N GLN A 24 -12.18 15.31 -6.61
CA GLN A 24 -12.97 16.48 -6.18
C GLN A 24 -12.82 16.84 -4.68
N ARG A 25 -11.80 16.31 -3.99
CA ARG A 25 -11.43 16.70 -2.63
C ARG A 25 -10.06 17.36 -2.64
N GLU A 26 -9.92 18.46 -1.91
CA GLU A 26 -8.62 19.04 -1.60
C GLU A 26 -7.99 18.26 -0.45
N LEU A 27 -6.77 17.77 -0.66
CA LEU A 27 -5.98 17.03 0.31
C LEU A 27 -4.59 17.65 0.45
N LEU A 28 -3.97 17.43 1.61
CA LEU A 28 -2.55 17.73 1.81
C LEU A 28 -1.71 16.58 1.25
N ARG A 29 -0.87 16.89 0.27
CA ARG A 29 0.14 16.00 -0.29
C ARG A 29 1.44 16.19 0.50
N LEU A 30 2.07 15.08 0.88
CA LEU A 30 3.43 15.08 1.40
C LEU A 30 4.43 15.08 0.23
N GLU A 31 5.39 16.00 0.24
CA GLU A 31 6.48 16.04 -0.73
C GLU A 31 7.64 15.17 -0.23
N LEU A 32 7.56 13.87 -0.53
CA LEU A 32 8.56 12.88 -0.13
C LEU A 32 9.67 12.79 -1.19
N PRO A 33 10.95 12.98 -0.82
CA PRO A 33 12.08 12.62 -1.66
C PRO A 33 12.09 11.12 -2.00
N SER A 34 12.56 10.76 -3.18
CA SER A 34 12.54 9.37 -3.67
C SER A 34 13.38 8.43 -2.81
N GLU A 35 14.45 8.92 -2.17
CA GLU A 35 15.27 8.13 -1.24
C GLU A 35 14.53 7.70 0.03
N TRP A 36 13.39 8.30 0.36
CA TRP A 36 12.59 7.87 1.51
C TRP A 36 11.65 6.72 1.18
N LEU A 37 11.33 6.52 -0.10
CA LEU A 37 10.53 5.39 -0.57
C LEU A 37 11.33 4.07 -0.51
N THR A 38 12.63 4.14 -0.20
CA THR A 38 13.51 2.98 -0.01
C THR A 38 13.84 2.74 1.48
N LEU A 39 13.15 3.42 2.41
CA LEU A 39 13.31 3.14 3.83
C LEU A 39 12.51 1.88 4.22
N PRO A 40 13.14 0.87 4.83
CA PRO A 40 12.41 -0.29 5.32
C PRO A 40 11.54 0.10 6.52
N MET A 41 10.39 -0.56 6.63
CA MET A 41 9.59 -0.59 7.86
C MET A 41 10.37 -1.29 8.97
N SER A 42 10.03 -0.99 10.23
CA SER A 42 10.70 -1.61 11.38
C SER A 42 10.37 -3.11 11.56
N LEU A 43 9.41 -3.62 10.80
CA LEU A 43 8.96 -5.00 10.84
C LEU A 43 9.56 -5.80 9.69
N SER A 44 9.87 -7.07 9.96
CA SER A 44 10.28 -8.01 8.91
C SER A 44 9.05 -8.48 8.11
N PHE A 45 9.30 -8.93 6.89
CA PHE A 45 8.31 -9.60 6.06
C PHE A 45 7.60 -10.73 6.82
N ASP A 46 8.37 -11.67 7.39
CA ASP A 46 7.83 -12.82 8.13
C ASP A 46 6.94 -12.41 9.31
N THR A 47 7.28 -11.32 10.00
CA THR A 47 6.49 -10.83 11.12
C THR A 47 5.13 -10.33 10.64
N VAL A 48 5.11 -9.57 9.55
CA VAL A 48 3.85 -9.04 8.99
C VAL A 48 3.03 -10.17 8.37
N LEU A 49 3.67 -11.09 7.64
CA LEU A 49 3.03 -12.29 7.09
C LEU A 49 2.29 -13.08 8.18
N ALA A 50 2.99 -13.46 9.25
CA ALA A 50 2.43 -14.25 10.35
C ALA A 50 1.27 -13.53 11.08
N ARG A 51 1.30 -12.19 11.12
CA ARG A 51 0.21 -11.37 11.72
C ARG A 51 -0.99 -11.29 10.79
N LEU A 52 -0.79 -11.10 9.49
CA LEU A 52 -1.86 -11.08 8.50
C LEU A 52 -2.59 -12.43 8.44
N GLU A 53 -1.86 -13.54 8.57
CA GLU A 53 -2.43 -14.89 8.67
C GLU A 53 -3.45 -15.06 9.81
N GLN A 54 -3.37 -14.23 10.86
CA GLN A 54 -4.33 -14.27 11.97
C GLN A 54 -5.62 -13.50 11.68
N LEU A 55 -5.68 -12.70 10.61
CA LEU A 55 -6.88 -11.96 10.27
C LEU A 55 -7.96 -12.91 9.74
N PRO A 56 -9.19 -12.87 10.29
CA PRO A 56 -10.22 -13.81 9.91
C PRO A 56 -10.59 -13.62 8.44
N ARG A 57 -10.67 -14.73 7.69
CA ARG A 57 -11.04 -14.75 6.24
C ARG A 57 -9.98 -14.15 5.32
N LEU A 58 -8.80 -13.81 5.83
CA LEU A 58 -7.65 -13.43 5.01
C LEU A 58 -7.00 -14.71 4.48
N TYR A 59 -6.70 -14.71 3.18
CA TYR A 59 -5.88 -15.73 2.54
C TYR A 59 -4.59 -15.06 2.08
N ILE A 60 -3.45 -15.59 2.49
CA ILE A 60 -2.11 -15.08 2.17
C ILE A 60 -1.20 -16.24 1.77
N GLU A 61 -0.38 -15.99 0.76
CA GLU A 61 0.61 -16.95 0.29
C GLU A 61 2.00 -16.61 0.86
N PRO A 62 2.95 -17.55 0.90
CA PRO A 62 4.29 -17.32 1.43
C PRO A 62 5.07 -16.21 0.73
N ASP A 63 4.67 -15.83 -0.49
CA ASP A 63 5.26 -14.72 -1.25
C ASP A 63 4.68 -13.35 -0.88
N GLY A 64 3.76 -13.32 0.10
CA GLY A 64 3.17 -12.09 0.63
C GLY A 64 2.01 -11.55 -0.21
N SER A 65 1.59 -12.27 -1.25
CA SER A 65 0.33 -11.97 -1.93
C SER A 65 -0.84 -12.37 -1.06
N PHE A 66 -1.85 -11.50 -0.94
CA PHE A 66 -3.03 -11.80 -0.14
C PHE A 66 -4.32 -11.22 -0.69
N ILE A 67 -5.41 -11.88 -0.33
CA ILE A 67 -6.77 -11.43 -0.58
C ILE A 67 -7.52 -11.49 0.75
N TRP A 68 -8.15 -10.38 1.12
CA TRP A 68 -9.01 -10.29 2.28
C TRP A 68 -10.39 -9.81 1.89
N ILE A 69 -11.41 -10.63 2.15
CA ILE A 69 -12.79 -10.34 1.75
C ILE A 69 -13.77 -10.35 2.92
N GLY A 70 -14.65 -9.35 2.88
CA GLY A 70 -15.75 -9.21 3.81
C GLY A 70 -16.85 -10.25 3.59
N PRO A 71 -17.85 -10.27 4.48
CA PRO A 71 -19.06 -11.06 4.27
C PRO A 71 -19.76 -10.66 2.97
N GLN A 72 -20.48 -11.61 2.38
CA GLN A 72 -21.32 -11.34 1.20
C GLN A 72 -22.48 -10.43 1.60
N GLY A 73 -22.79 -9.42 0.79
CA GLY A 73 -23.90 -8.51 1.04
C GLY A 73 -23.65 -7.08 0.57
N PRO A 74 -24.52 -6.13 0.94
CA PRO A 74 -24.41 -4.71 0.55
C PRO A 74 -23.11 -4.05 1.03
N ASP A 75 -22.56 -4.52 2.15
CA ASP A 75 -21.33 -4.00 2.77
C ASP A 75 -20.11 -4.86 2.42
N GLN A 76 -20.16 -5.58 1.29
CA GLN A 76 -19.05 -6.40 0.83
C GLN A 76 -17.83 -5.51 0.57
N TRP A 77 -16.73 -5.82 1.25
CA TRP A 77 -15.44 -5.22 1.03
C TRP A 77 -14.40 -6.24 0.56
N LYS A 78 -13.32 -5.74 -0.05
CA LYS A 78 -12.20 -6.52 -0.57
C LYS A 78 -10.92 -5.71 -0.52
N PHE A 79 -9.85 -6.37 -0.09
CA PHE A 79 -8.49 -5.88 -0.13
C PHE A 79 -7.67 -6.94 -0.86
N ASP A 80 -7.07 -6.56 -1.99
CA ASP A 80 -6.02 -7.36 -2.63
C ASP A 80 -4.68 -6.69 -2.31
N GLY A 81 -3.73 -7.44 -1.75
CA GLY A 81 -2.48 -6.86 -1.29
C GLY A 81 -1.26 -7.68 -1.65
N GLN A 82 -0.12 -6.99 -1.61
CA GLN A 82 1.20 -7.56 -1.84
C GLN A 82 2.19 -6.94 -0.86
N LEU A 83 2.87 -7.80 -0.09
CA LEU A 83 4.05 -7.42 0.68
C LEU A 83 5.26 -7.36 -0.26
N HIS A 84 6.08 -6.32 -0.13
CA HIS A 84 7.36 -6.20 -0.83
C HIS A 84 8.48 -5.99 0.17
N ASP A 85 9.48 -6.87 0.17
CA ASP A 85 10.66 -6.77 1.02
C ASP A 85 11.94 -6.52 0.22
N SER A 86 13.00 -6.20 0.94
CA SER A 86 14.36 -6.18 0.42
C SER A 86 15.31 -6.66 1.51
N THR A 87 16.62 -6.68 1.23
CA THR A 87 17.67 -7.08 2.19
C THR A 87 17.61 -6.35 3.54
N GLY A 88 16.92 -5.19 3.62
CA GLY A 88 16.75 -4.40 4.84
C GLY A 88 15.46 -4.60 5.63
N GLY A 89 14.50 -5.40 5.15
CA GLY A 89 13.19 -5.60 5.80
C GLY A 89 12.00 -5.38 4.87
N LEU A 90 10.79 -5.33 5.43
CA LEU A 90 9.60 -5.02 4.66
C LEU A 90 9.68 -3.58 4.16
N MET A 91 9.54 -3.38 2.85
CA MET A 91 9.66 -2.06 2.23
C MET A 91 8.30 -1.40 2.12
N THR A 92 7.35 -2.10 1.53
CA THR A 92 6.03 -1.56 1.25
C THR A 92 4.95 -2.62 1.34
N ILE A 93 3.72 -2.15 1.43
CA ILE A 93 2.52 -2.95 1.20
C ILE A 93 1.70 -2.26 0.13
N GLU A 94 1.54 -2.91 -1.01
CA GLU A 94 0.61 -2.46 -2.04
C GLU A 94 -0.79 -3.00 -1.73
N LEU A 95 -1.83 -2.16 -1.87
CA LEU A 95 -3.22 -2.52 -1.63
C LEU A 95 -4.13 -1.98 -2.73
N LYS A 96 -4.99 -2.84 -3.24
CA LYS A 96 -6.21 -2.47 -3.98
C LYS A 96 -7.39 -2.68 -3.06
N VAL A 97 -8.03 -1.58 -2.67
CA VAL A 97 -9.00 -1.53 -1.59
C VAL A 97 -10.36 -1.14 -2.14
N SER A 98 -11.38 -1.94 -1.85
CA SER A 98 -12.79 -1.56 -1.92
C SER A 98 -13.41 -1.87 -0.56
N GLY A 99 -13.36 -0.93 0.39
CA GLY A 99 -13.76 -1.20 1.78
C GLY A 99 -13.83 0.05 2.66
N THR A 100 -13.92 -0.15 3.97
CA THR A 100 -14.05 0.89 4.99
C THR A 100 -12.81 1.04 5.86
N ASP A 101 -12.75 2.09 6.67
CA ASP A 101 -11.63 2.40 7.57
C ASP A 101 -11.27 1.25 8.55
N PRO A 102 -12.23 0.51 9.16
CA PRO A 102 -11.91 -0.55 10.14
C PRO A 102 -11.04 -1.68 9.58
N GLU A 103 -11.24 -2.07 8.31
CA GLU A 103 -10.41 -3.08 7.67
C GLU A 103 -9.02 -2.55 7.35
N LEU A 104 -8.91 -1.29 6.91
CA LEU A 104 -7.60 -0.68 6.74
C LEU A 104 -6.85 -0.60 8.08
N ASP A 105 -7.53 -0.22 9.16
CA ASP A 105 -6.97 -0.17 10.51
C ASP A 105 -6.51 -1.54 10.99
N ALA A 106 -7.22 -2.63 10.65
CA ALA A 106 -6.79 -3.98 10.99
C ALA A 106 -5.48 -4.38 10.27
N ILE A 107 -5.33 -4.04 8.99
CA ILE A 107 -4.05 -4.21 8.27
C ILE A 107 -2.97 -3.36 8.94
N LEU A 108 -3.25 -2.09 9.25
CA LEU A 108 -2.30 -1.20 9.91
C LEU A 108 -1.92 -1.69 11.31
N GLY A 109 -2.84 -2.32 12.04
CA GLY A 109 -2.59 -2.96 13.34
C GLY A 109 -1.60 -4.11 13.23
N CYS A 110 -1.59 -4.87 12.13
CA CYS A 110 -0.53 -5.83 11.84
C CYS A 110 0.85 -5.17 11.68
N LEU A 111 0.88 -3.85 11.45
CA LEU A 111 2.08 -3.03 11.33
C LEU A 111 2.39 -2.21 12.59
N ASP A 112 1.86 -2.57 13.77
CA ASP A 112 2.03 -1.78 15.00
C ASP A 112 1.49 -0.33 14.90
N TRP A 113 0.48 -0.07 14.06
CA TRP A 113 -0.31 1.16 14.19
C TRP A 113 -1.25 1.04 15.40
N PRO A 114 -1.45 2.11 16.20
CA PRO A 114 -1.04 3.50 15.97
C PRO A 114 0.35 3.90 16.48
N GLU A 115 1.12 3.00 17.10
CA GLU A 115 2.44 3.30 17.64
C GLU A 115 3.49 3.63 16.55
N LYS A 116 3.30 3.09 15.35
CA LYS A 116 4.10 3.37 14.15
C LYS A 116 3.28 4.20 13.15
N ALA A 117 3.92 5.23 12.62
CA ALA A 117 3.36 6.08 11.59
C ALA A 117 3.72 5.58 10.19
N TYR A 118 2.78 5.75 9.26
CA TYR A 118 2.90 5.34 7.87
C TYR A 118 2.51 6.49 6.93
N VAL A 119 3.02 6.44 5.70
CA VAL A 119 2.60 7.34 4.62
C VAL A 119 1.99 6.53 3.48
N PHE A 120 1.03 7.12 2.79
CA PHE A 120 0.23 6.45 1.77
C PHE A 120 0.45 7.14 0.42
N GLN A 121 0.90 6.37 -0.55
CA GLN A 121 0.98 6.80 -1.94
C GLN A 121 -0.28 6.34 -2.69
N LEU A 122 -0.90 7.23 -3.46
CA LEU A 122 -1.97 6.87 -4.40
C LEU A 122 -1.34 6.55 -5.77
N VAL A 123 -1.53 5.34 -6.30
CA VAL A 123 -0.67 4.77 -7.37
C VAL A 123 -1.19 5.00 -8.80
N ARG A 124 -2.44 5.40 -9.01
CA ARG A 124 -3.01 5.45 -10.39
C ARG A 124 -2.58 6.66 -11.22
N GLU A 125 -1.87 6.40 -12.32
CA GLU A 125 -1.68 7.34 -13.45
C GLU A 125 -2.74 7.22 -14.55
N GLY A 126 -3.38 6.05 -14.70
CA GLY A 126 -4.53 5.86 -15.60
C GLY A 126 -4.23 5.93 -17.11
N ILE A 127 -3.00 5.63 -17.53
CA ILE A 127 -2.58 5.65 -18.94
C ILE A 127 -2.71 4.26 -19.56
N TYR A 128 -3.36 4.16 -20.72
CA TYR A 128 -3.50 2.93 -21.50
C TYR A 128 -2.56 2.98 -22.70
N LEU A 129 -1.71 1.98 -22.83
CA LEU A 129 -0.77 1.82 -23.92
C LEU A 129 -1.01 0.47 -24.58
N ASP A 130 -0.84 0.40 -25.90
CA ASP A 130 -0.80 -0.90 -26.57
C ASP A 130 0.53 -1.62 -26.31
N HIS A 131 0.58 -2.89 -26.69
CA HIS A 131 1.75 -3.74 -26.46
C HIS A 131 3.03 -3.20 -27.12
N ALA A 132 2.94 -2.55 -28.29
CA ALA A 132 4.11 -1.99 -28.97
C ALA A 132 4.67 -0.80 -28.18
N GLN A 133 3.79 0.04 -27.64
CA GLN A 133 4.15 1.21 -26.83
C GLN A 133 4.76 0.81 -25.47
N VAL A 134 4.23 -0.22 -24.79
CA VAL A 134 4.83 -0.74 -23.55
C VAL A 134 6.24 -1.27 -23.79
N ARG A 135 6.47 -1.97 -24.91
CA ARG A 135 7.82 -2.47 -25.25
C ARG A 135 8.83 -1.35 -25.51
N GLN A 136 8.41 -0.25 -26.10
CA GLN A 136 9.28 0.93 -26.29
C GLN A 136 9.62 1.57 -24.95
N LEU A 137 8.64 1.68 -24.04
CA LEU A 137 8.83 2.24 -22.71
C LEU A 137 9.84 1.41 -21.89
N LEU A 138 9.67 0.09 -21.83
CA LEU A 138 10.55 -0.81 -21.08
C LEU A 138 11.97 -0.89 -21.65
N ALA A 139 12.15 -0.60 -22.94
CA ALA A 139 13.47 -0.53 -23.56
C ALA A 139 14.20 0.80 -23.30
N SER A 140 13.55 1.77 -22.63
CA SER A 140 14.08 3.12 -22.40
C SER A 140 14.48 3.41 -20.95
N VAL A 141 14.40 2.41 -20.07
CA VAL A 141 14.86 2.51 -18.68
C VAL A 141 16.22 1.82 -18.59
N ASP A 142 17.29 2.64 -18.61
CA ASP A 142 18.66 2.25 -18.18
C ASP A 142 18.78 2.35 -16.66
#